data_AF-A0A842SQK5-F1
#
_entry.id   AF-A0A842SQK5-F1
#
_cell.length_a   1.000
_cell.length_b   1.000
_cell.length_c   1.000
_cell.angle_alpha   90.00
_cell.angle_beta   90.00
_cell.angle_gamma   90.00
#
_symmetry.space_group_name_H-M   'P 1'
#
loop_
_entity.id
_entity.type
_entity.pdbx_description
1 polymer ?
#
loop_
_entity_poly.entity_id
_entity_poly.type
_entity_poly.pdbx_seq_one_letter_code
_entity_poly.pdbx_strand_id
1 'polypeptide(L)'
;MKRTLNTIVSIALLSLFPALFLYQGAQGQINTEEQAVRLATDFLKNSPTYRFDGIDDSIELISVNKSKSPNTWDITLKFTTRHSGYGDREGQLLLQVITEHTMVIEVMEGEVASAITDGKFDEIQESFIDNSDIIDKAEELSFEWLRNAPTFNFDGIESTMQVLQSSTTLDPILGDNQIVKYIIIIGFDCAHAGYGDRSGMMMAQVVTEHKAAITIVNNQIQSAIIVSSGTSSTRWRNKYAIYYPLKRSSVLPLNI
;
A
#
# COMPACT_ATOMS: atom_id res chain seq x y z
N MET A 1 -2.16 -57.18 -37.98
CA MET A 1 -2.37 -55.73 -38.18
C MET A 1 -2.60 -54.92 -36.90
N LYS A 2 -3.28 -55.42 -35.85
CA LYS A 2 -3.58 -54.61 -34.64
C LYS A 2 -2.39 -54.30 -33.72
N ARG A 3 -1.39 -55.20 -33.63
CA ARG A 3 -0.22 -55.00 -32.76
C ARG A 3 0.72 -53.91 -33.28
N THR A 4 1.00 -53.90 -34.58
CA THR A 4 1.88 -52.91 -35.23
C THR A 4 1.30 -51.49 -35.19
N LEU A 5 -0.03 -51.35 -35.28
CA LEU A 5 -0.70 -50.06 -35.19
C LEU A 5 -0.61 -49.45 -33.78
N ASN A 6 -0.80 -50.27 -32.73
CA ASN A 6 -0.70 -49.79 -31.34
C ASN A 6 0.74 -49.44 -30.95
N THR A 7 1.75 -50.13 -31.49
CA THR A 7 3.16 -49.79 -31.25
C THR A 7 3.53 -48.44 -31.89
N ILE A 8 3.04 -48.17 -33.10
CA ILE A 8 3.31 -46.90 -33.80
C ILE A 8 2.64 -45.73 -33.07
N VAL A 9 1.39 -45.88 -32.61
CA VAL A 9 0.68 -44.85 -31.84
C VAL A 9 1.35 -44.58 -30.49
N SER A 10 1.86 -45.61 -29.82
CA SER A 10 2.55 -45.45 -28.52
C SER A 10 3.88 -44.71 -28.67
N ILE A 11 4.66 -44.99 -29.73
CA ILE A 11 5.92 -44.28 -30.00
C ILE A 11 5.65 -42.81 -30.35
N ALA A 12 4.58 -42.52 -31.12
CA ALA A 12 4.19 -41.15 -31.43
C ALA A 12 3.81 -40.35 -30.16
N LEU A 13 3.03 -40.94 -29.25
CA LEU A 13 2.68 -40.32 -27.96
C LEU A 13 3.88 -40.09 -27.04
N LEU A 14 4.82 -41.05 -26.97
CA LEU A 14 6.06 -40.91 -26.20
C LEU A 14 7.02 -39.86 -26.77
N SER A 15 6.97 -39.57 -28.07
CA SER A 15 7.75 -38.49 -28.70
C SER A 15 7.11 -37.11 -28.60
N LEU A 16 5.78 -37.02 -28.46
CA LEU A 16 5.07 -35.76 -28.26
C LEU A 16 5.20 -35.24 -26.82
N PHE A 17 5.34 -36.13 -25.83
CA PHE A 17 5.39 -35.75 -24.43
C PHE A 17 6.61 -34.87 -24.08
N PRO A 18 7.86 -35.21 -24.48
CA PRO A 18 9.03 -34.36 -24.24
C PRO A 18 8.96 -33.04 -25.02
N ALA A 19 8.38 -33.04 -26.22
CA ALA A 19 8.19 -31.82 -27.00
C ALA A 19 7.20 -30.85 -26.33
N LEU A 20 6.14 -31.37 -25.68
CA LEU A 20 5.23 -30.54 -24.87
C LEU A 20 5.93 -29.97 -23.62
N PHE A 21 6.77 -30.76 -22.95
CA PHE A 21 7.57 -30.26 -21.80
C PHE A 21 8.61 -29.22 -22.22
N LEU A 22 9.24 -29.37 -23.39
CA LEU A 22 10.13 -28.37 -23.97
C LEU A 22 9.37 -27.11 -24.44
N TYR A 23 8.11 -27.25 -24.85
CA TYR A 23 7.25 -26.11 -25.21
C TYR A 23 6.74 -25.35 -23.98
N GLN A 24 6.53 -26.03 -22.85
CA GLN A 24 6.24 -25.38 -21.56
C GLN A 24 7.48 -24.66 -21.00
N GLY A 25 8.68 -25.21 -21.18
CA GLY A 25 9.94 -24.56 -20.80
C GLY A 25 10.40 -23.42 -21.72
N ALA A 26 9.67 -23.14 -22.80
CA ALA A 26 9.92 -22.05 -23.75
C ALA A 26 8.87 -20.93 -23.64
N GLN A 27 8.03 -20.92 -22.60
CA GLN A 27 7.19 -19.77 -22.29
C GLN A 27 8.11 -18.62 -21.86
N GLY A 28 8.04 -17.56 -22.67
CA GLY A 28 9.11 -16.60 -22.87
C GLY A 28 9.46 -15.79 -21.63
N GLN A 29 10.75 -15.48 -21.51
CA GLN A 29 11.18 -14.27 -20.82
C GLN A 29 10.30 -13.10 -21.27
N ILE A 30 9.61 -12.45 -20.33
CA ILE A 30 8.96 -11.17 -20.60
C ILE A 30 10.05 -10.13 -20.80
N ASN A 31 10.43 -9.96 -22.06
CA ASN A 31 11.41 -8.97 -22.45
C ASN A 31 10.76 -7.64 -22.86
N THR A 32 9.43 -7.58 -22.95
CA THR A 32 8.72 -6.38 -23.43
C THR A 32 7.56 -5.95 -22.52
N GLU A 33 7.35 -4.64 -22.49
CA GLU A 33 6.28 -3.97 -21.76
C GLU A 33 4.90 -4.48 -22.20
N GLU A 34 4.70 -4.65 -23.52
CA GLU A 34 3.41 -5.05 -24.08
C GLU A 34 2.99 -6.46 -23.65
N GLN A 35 3.95 -7.36 -23.43
CA GLN A 35 3.68 -8.70 -22.91
C GLN A 35 3.22 -8.63 -21.45
N ALA A 36 3.91 -7.82 -20.63
CA ALA A 36 3.55 -7.62 -19.24
C ALA A 36 2.14 -7.00 -19.10
N VAL A 37 1.83 -5.97 -19.89
CA VAL A 37 0.51 -5.33 -19.93
C VAL A 37 -0.59 -6.33 -20.35
N ARG A 38 -0.33 -7.17 -21.34
CA ARG A 38 -1.29 -8.20 -21.76
C ARG A 38 -1.58 -9.20 -20.64
N LEU A 39 -0.55 -9.73 -20.00
CA LEU A 39 -0.71 -10.67 -18.88
C LEU A 39 -1.45 -10.04 -17.71
N ALA A 40 -1.10 -8.81 -17.34
CA ALA A 40 -1.80 -8.05 -16.30
C ALA A 40 -3.28 -7.82 -16.65
N THR A 41 -3.57 -7.46 -17.90
CA THR A 41 -4.96 -7.25 -18.37
C THR A 41 -5.76 -8.55 -18.37
N ASP A 42 -5.15 -9.64 -18.82
CA ASP A 42 -5.77 -10.96 -18.84
C ASP A 42 -6.01 -11.48 -17.42
N PHE A 43 -5.09 -11.23 -16.49
CA PHE A 43 -5.30 -11.53 -15.08
C PHE A 43 -6.45 -10.72 -14.51
N LEU A 44 -6.47 -9.40 -14.70
CA LEU A 44 -7.53 -8.53 -14.19
C LEU A 44 -8.91 -9.02 -14.64
N LYS A 45 -9.07 -9.37 -15.93
CA LYS A 45 -10.34 -9.89 -16.47
C LYS A 45 -10.79 -11.20 -15.82
N ASN A 46 -9.85 -12.00 -15.34
CA ASN A 46 -10.12 -13.27 -14.69
C ASN A 46 -10.13 -13.19 -13.15
N SER A 47 -9.73 -12.05 -12.58
CA SER A 47 -9.69 -11.81 -11.13
C SER A 47 -11.08 -11.97 -10.50
N PRO A 48 -11.17 -12.48 -9.26
CA PRO A 48 -12.44 -12.61 -8.55
C PRO A 48 -13.26 -11.32 -8.52
N THR A 49 -12.61 -10.19 -8.22
CA THR A 49 -13.29 -8.90 -8.14
C THR A 49 -13.91 -8.46 -9.47
N TYR A 50 -13.17 -8.51 -10.58
CA TYR A 50 -13.69 -8.07 -11.88
C TYR A 50 -14.66 -9.10 -12.48
N ARG A 51 -14.38 -10.39 -12.32
CA ARG A 51 -15.21 -11.47 -12.90
C ARG A 51 -16.61 -11.50 -12.31
N PHE A 52 -16.77 -11.06 -11.06
CA PHE A 52 -18.06 -11.04 -10.39
C PHE A 52 -19.05 -10.10 -11.11
N ASP A 53 -18.66 -8.86 -11.37
CA ASP A 53 -19.57 -7.85 -11.90
C ASP A 53 -18.91 -6.65 -12.60
N GLY A 54 -17.68 -6.83 -13.09
CA GLY A 54 -16.94 -5.85 -13.88
C GLY A 54 -17.74 -5.33 -15.07
N ILE A 55 -17.57 -4.04 -15.36
CA ILE A 55 -18.18 -3.39 -16.52
C ILE A 55 -17.23 -3.55 -17.71
N ASP A 56 -17.71 -4.23 -18.75
CA ASP A 56 -16.98 -4.37 -20.00
C ASP A 56 -16.58 -2.98 -20.55
N ASP A 57 -15.38 -2.90 -21.12
CA ASP A 57 -14.75 -1.67 -21.62
C ASP A 57 -14.43 -0.59 -20.56
N SER A 58 -14.50 -0.90 -19.26
CA SER A 58 -14.09 0.02 -18.19
C SER A 58 -12.61 -0.03 -17.80
N ILE A 59 -11.85 -0.96 -18.38
CA ILE A 59 -10.44 -1.18 -18.04
C ILE A 59 -9.58 -0.09 -18.70
N GLU A 60 -8.86 0.68 -17.89
CA GLU A 60 -7.94 1.73 -18.31
C GLU A 60 -6.53 1.45 -17.79
N LEU A 61 -5.53 1.52 -18.67
CA LEU A 61 -4.12 1.43 -18.28
C LEU A 61 -3.64 2.76 -17.71
N ILE A 62 -3.30 2.78 -16.43
CA ILE A 62 -2.87 3.99 -15.72
C ILE A 62 -1.36 4.16 -15.79
N SER A 63 -0.60 3.10 -15.54
CA SER A 63 0.87 3.15 -15.60
C SER A 63 1.49 1.79 -15.86
N VAL A 64 2.66 1.81 -16.49
CA VAL A 64 3.54 0.65 -16.61
C VAL A 64 4.93 1.07 -16.18
N ASN A 65 5.48 0.34 -15.23
CA ASN A 65 6.79 0.64 -14.66
C ASN A 65 7.65 -0.62 -14.69
N LYS A 66 8.95 -0.43 -14.93
CA LYS A 66 9.90 -1.53 -14.98
C LYS A 66 10.66 -1.56 -13.66
N SER A 67 10.39 -2.59 -12.86
CA SER A 67 10.98 -2.76 -11.55
C SER A 67 12.49 -2.96 -11.62
N LYS A 68 13.14 -2.69 -10.48
CA LYS A 68 14.59 -2.88 -10.33
C LYS A 68 15.00 -4.35 -10.46
N SER A 69 14.06 -5.25 -10.15
CA SER A 69 14.23 -6.68 -10.32
C SER A 69 14.25 -7.04 -11.81
N PRO A 70 15.17 -7.91 -12.26
CA PRO A 70 15.20 -8.37 -13.65
C PRO A 70 13.84 -8.94 -14.09
N ASN A 71 13.42 -8.63 -15.32
CA ASN A 71 12.18 -9.14 -15.91
C ASN A 71 10.92 -8.96 -15.04
N THR A 72 10.87 -7.87 -14.29
CA THR A 72 9.74 -7.53 -13.42
C THR A 72 9.12 -6.21 -13.85
N TRP A 73 7.78 -6.17 -13.90
CA TRP A 73 7.01 -5.01 -14.31
C TRP A 73 5.84 -4.77 -13.36
N ASP A 74 5.62 -3.52 -12.99
CA ASP A 74 4.45 -3.09 -12.22
C ASP A 74 3.45 -2.39 -13.14
N ILE A 75 2.25 -2.98 -13.26
CA ILE A 75 1.17 -2.50 -14.11
C ILE A 75 0.03 -2.03 -13.21
N THR A 76 -0.40 -0.79 -13.40
CA THR A 76 -1.56 -0.23 -12.71
C THR A 76 -2.72 -0.13 -13.69
N LEU A 77 -3.81 -0.82 -13.38
CA LEU A 77 -5.05 -0.82 -14.16
C LEU A 77 -6.18 -0.23 -13.32
N LYS A 78 -6.97 0.66 -13.91
CA LYS A 78 -8.24 1.11 -13.34
C LYS A 78 -9.37 0.34 -14.00
N PHE A 79 -10.41 0.01 -13.25
CA PHE A 79 -11.60 -0.66 -13.76
C PHE A 79 -12.84 -0.31 -12.94
N THR A 80 -14.03 -0.65 -13.43
CA THR A 80 -15.29 -0.35 -12.75
C THR A 80 -16.13 -1.61 -12.55
N THR A 81 -16.78 -1.73 -11.39
CA THR A 81 -17.73 -2.80 -11.03
C THR A 81 -19.13 -2.23 -10.79
N ARG A 82 -20.16 -3.09 -10.81
CA ARG A 82 -21.56 -2.68 -10.60
C ARG A 82 -21.97 -2.61 -9.12
N HIS A 83 -21.18 -3.22 -8.24
CA HIS A 83 -21.37 -3.27 -6.81
C HIS A 83 -20.06 -2.95 -6.09
N SER A 84 -20.19 -2.42 -4.88
CA SER A 84 -19.05 -2.23 -3.99
C SER A 84 -18.54 -3.57 -3.43
N GLY A 85 -17.23 -3.68 -3.18
CA GLY A 85 -16.62 -4.76 -2.40
C GLY A 85 -15.36 -5.32 -3.07
N TYR A 86 -14.90 -6.51 -2.64
CA TYR A 86 -13.76 -7.25 -3.21
C TYR A 86 -14.05 -8.76 -3.30
N GLY A 87 -13.37 -9.49 -4.19
CA GLY A 87 -13.41 -10.95 -4.27
C GLY A 87 -14.66 -11.55 -4.90
N ASP A 88 -14.86 -12.85 -4.72
CA ASP A 88 -16.16 -13.47 -4.99
C ASP A 88 -17.16 -13.08 -3.88
N ARG A 89 -18.34 -12.63 -4.30
CA ARG A 89 -19.37 -12.08 -3.43
C ARG A 89 -20.69 -12.83 -3.59
N GLU A 90 -20.66 -14.03 -4.17
CA GLU A 90 -21.84 -14.87 -4.31
C GLU A 90 -22.51 -15.09 -2.94
N GLY A 91 -23.83 -14.90 -2.88
CA GLY A 91 -24.62 -15.05 -1.66
C GLY A 91 -24.56 -13.88 -0.67
N GLN A 92 -23.84 -12.80 -0.97
CA GLN A 92 -23.81 -11.60 -0.13
C GLN A 92 -24.94 -10.61 -0.49
N LEU A 93 -25.38 -9.82 0.49
CA LEU A 93 -26.27 -8.67 0.24
C LEU A 93 -25.44 -7.50 -0.29
N LEU A 94 -25.64 -7.15 -1.56
CA LEU A 94 -24.82 -6.14 -2.25
C LEU A 94 -25.54 -4.82 -2.43
N LEU A 95 -24.80 -3.72 -2.26
CA LEU A 95 -25.24 -2.39 -2.65
C LEU A 95 -25.00 -2.21 -4.16
N GLN A 96 -26.04 -1.83 -4.89
CA GLN A 96 -25.93 -1.48 -6.31
C GLN A 96 -25.31 -0.10 -6.48
N VAL A 97 -23.99 -0.05 -6.43
CA VAL A 97 -23.20 1.17 -6.56
C VAL A 97 -22.08 0.90 -7.55
N ILE A 98 -22.07 1.68 -8.64
CA ILE A 98 -20.97 1.69 -9.60
C ILE A 98 -19.72 2.14 -8.85
N THR A 99 -18.72 1.25 -8.77
CA THR A 99 -17.51 1.48 -7.98
C THR A 99 -16.29 1.43 -8.87
N GLU A 100 -15.48 2.50 -8.83
CA GLU A 100 -14.19 2.52 -9.49
C GLU A 100 -13.13 1.88 -8.59
N HIS A 101 -12.30 1.03 -9.17
CA HIS A 101 -11.23 0.32 -8.51
C HIS A 101 -9.90 0.53 -9.23
N THR A 102 -8.81 0.43 -8.49
CA THR A 102 -7.45 0.40 -9.05
C THR A 102 -6.76 -0.89 -8.63
N MET A 103 -6.26 -1.66 -9.59
CA MET A 103 -5.46 -2.86 -9.35
C MET A 103 -4.01 -2.60 -9.72
N VAL A 104 -3.10 -2.92 -8.80
CA VAL A 104 -1.66 -2.95 -9.07
C VAL A 104 -1.24 -4.40 -9.22
N ILE A 105 -0.67 -4.74 -10.37
CA ILE A 105 -0.28 -6.09 -10.74
C ILE A 105 1.23 -6.11 -10.98
N GLU A 106 1.94 -6.94 -10.22
CA GLU A 106 3.35 -7.23 -10.47
C GLU A 106 3.46 -8.47 -11.35
N VAL A 107 4.13 -8.32 -12.50
CA VAL A 107 4.43 -9.41 -13.42
C VAL A 107 5.92 -9.70 -13.35
N MET A 108 6.28 -10.89 -12.88
CA MET A 108 7.66 -11.33 -12.69
C MET A 108 7.90 -12.60 -13.51
N GLU A 109 8.98 -12.60 -14.30
CA GLU A 109 9.48 -13.77 -15.05
C GLU A 109 8.49 -14.46 -16.03
N GLY A 110 7.36 -13.85 -16.38
CA GLY A 110 6.34 -14.55 -17.18
C GLY A 110 4.98 -14.65 -16.52
N GLU A 111 4.93 -14.43 -15.22
CA GLU A 111 3.78 -14.78 -14.39
C GLU A 111 3.34 -13.59 -13.53
N VAL A 112 2.07 -13.58 -13.13
CA VAL A 112 1.56 -12.60 -12.18
C VAL A 112 1.99 -13.03 -10.78
N ALA A 113 2.88 -12.26 -10.17
CA ALA A 113 3.42 -12.53 -8.84
C ALA A 113 2.58 -11.88 -7.72
N SER A 114 1.96 -10.73 -8.01
CA SER A 114 1.10 -10.00 -7.07
C SER A 114 -0.02 -9.31 -7.82
N ALA A 115 -1.21 -9.23 -7.22
CA ALA A 115 -2.33 -8.45 -7.73
C ALA A 115 -3.18 -7.91 -6.59
N ILE A 116 -3.10 -6.60 -6.36
CA ILE A 116 -3.73 -5.94 -5.22
C ILE A 116 -4.75 -4.92 -5.70
N THR A 117 -6.01 -5.07 -5.29
CA THR A 117 -7.10 -4.13 -5.60
C THR A 117 -7.30 -3.13 -4.47
N ASP A 118 -7.34 -1.85 -4.85
CA ASP A 118 -7.44 -0.66 -4.00
C ASP A 118 -6.42 -0.63 -2.86
N GLY A 119 -5.37 -1.44 -2.96
CA GLY A 119 -4.41 -1.60 -1.88
C GLY A 119 -4.93 -2.29 -0.63
N LYS A 120 -6.11 -2.92 -0.72
CA LYS A 120 -6.83 -3.51 0.41
C LYS A 120 -7.02 -5.01 0.27
N PHE A 121 -7.12 -5.51 -0.95
CA PHE A 121 -7.49 -6.89 -1.21
C PHE A 121 -6.48 -7.53 -2.14
N ASP A 122 -5.91 -8.66 -1.71
CA ASP A 122 -5.05 -9.50 -2.53
C ASP A 122 -5.93 -10.43 -3.37
N GLU A 123 -5.93 -10.25 -4.69
CA GLU A 123 -6.75 -11.03 -5.63
C GLU A 123 -6.22 -12.45 -5.85
N ILE A 124 -4.95 -12.73 -5.49
CA ILE A 124 -4.36 -14.06 -5.59
C ILE A 124 -4.70 -14.89 -4.35
N GLN A 125 -4.58 -14.28 -3.17
CA GLN A 125 -4.90 -14.92 -1.89
C GLN A 125 -6.39 -14.86 -1.54
N GLU A 126 -7.16 -14.04 -2.24
CA GLU A 126 -8.59 -13.77 -1.99
C GLU A 126 -8.86 -13.30 -0.55
N SER A 127 -7.98 -12.45 -0.03
CA SER A 127 -8.06 -11.95 1.34
C SER A 127 -7.73 -10.48 1.44
N PHE A 128 -8.31 -9.81 2.44
CA PHE A 128 -7.90 -8.47 2.78
C PHE A 128 -6.46 -8.48 3.29
N ILE A 129 -5.67 -7.50 2.85
CA ILE A 129 -4.32 -7.27 3.36
C ILE A 129 -4.47 -6.78 4.79
N ASP A 130 -4.08 -7.62 5.74
CA ASP A 130 -4.01 -7.24 7.13
C ASP A 130 -2.77 -6.36 7.35
N ASN A 131 -2.98 -5.05 7.31
CA ASN A 131 -1.94 -4.07 7.56
C ASN A 131 -1.77 -3.76 9.05
N SER A 132 -2.39 -4.53 9.97
CA SER A 132 -2.27 -4.32 11.43
C SER A 132 -0.82 -4.17 11.86
N ASP A 133 0.03 -5.09 11.41
CA ASP A 133 1.45 -5.15 11.78
C ASP A 133 2.24 -3.94 11.28
N ILE A 134 1.78 -3.29 10.21
CA ILE A 134 2.45 -2.12 9.62
C ILE A 134 1.93 -0.84 10.28
N ILE A 135 0.64 -0.78 10.61
CA ILE A 135 0.05 0.32 11.37
C ILE A 135 0.64 0.36 12.78
N ASP A 136 0.75 -0.77 13.45
CA ASP A 136 1.34 -0.87 14.79
C ASP A 136 2.78 -0.34 14.82
N LYS A 137 3.58 -0.69 13.79
CA LYS A 137 4.94 -0.15 13.62
C LYS A 137 4.94 1.36 13.37
N ALA A 138 4.00 1.86 12.57
CA ALA A 138 3.88 3.30 12.31
C ALA A 138 3.47 4.08 13.57
N GLU A 139 2.60 3.51 14.40
CA GLU A 139 2.21 4.06 15.71
C GLU A 139 3.39 4.07 16.67
N GLU A 140 4.15 2.96 16.77
CA GLU A 140 5.34 2.87 17.60
C GLU A 140 6.39 3.94 17.23
N LEU A 141 6.70 4.07 15.94
CA LEU A 141 7.59 5.12 15.41
C LEU A 141 7.07 6.53 15.73
N SER A 142 5.76 6.73 15.69
CA SER A 142 5.12 8.01 15.98
C SER A 142 5.24 8.37 17.46
N PHE A 143 5.06 7.40 18.37
CA PHE A 143 5.27 7.58 19.80
C PHE A 143 6.74 7.83 20.12
N GLU A 144 7.67 7.08 19.53
CA GLU A 144 9.11 7.29 19.70
C GLU A 144 9.52 8.72 19.29
N TRP A 145 9.05 9.18 18.14
CA TRP A 145 9.31 10.55 17.71
C TRP A 145 8.72 11.58 18.68
N LEU A 146 7.47 11.39 19.11
CA LEU A 146 6.80 12.34 19.99
C LEU A 146 7.53 12.45 21.33
N ARG A 147 7.97 11.34 21.93
CA ARG A 147 8.75 11.36 23.18
C ARG A 147 10.02 12.20 23.08
N ASN A 148 10.65 12.21 21.90
CA ASN A 148 11.85 12.99 21.63
C ASN A 148 11.56 14.42 21.14
N ALA A 149 10.30 14.75 20.85
CA ALA A 149 9.93 16.07 20.35
C ALA A 149 10.12 17.11 21.47
N PRO A 150 10.76 18.27 21.19
CA PRO A 150 11.05 19.28 22.22
C PRO A 150 9.86 19.74 23.06
N THR A 151 8.64 19.74 22.50
CA THR A 151 7.42 20.09 23.25
C THR A 151 7.09 19.04 24.31
N PHE A 152 7.04 17.77 23.92
CA PHE A 152 6.69 16.66 24.82
C PHE A 152 7.85 16.31 25.76
N ASN A 153 9.09 16.31 25.28
CA ASN A 153 10.27 16.04 26.10
C ASN A 153 10.48 17.09 27.21
N PHE A 154 9.97 18.31 27.03
CA PHE A 154 10.06 19.34 28.06
C PHE A 154 9.17 19.01 29.26
N ASP A 155 7.89 18.69 29.04
CA ASP A 155 6.90 18.53 30.11
C ASP A 155 5.62 17.75 29.73
N GLY A 156 5.72 16.86 28.73
CA GLY A 156 4.63 15.99 28.30
C GLY A 156 4.25 14.97 29.38
N ILE A 157 2.96 14.64 29.46
CA ILE A 157 2.41 13.69 30.41
C ILE A 157 2.19 12.35 29.70
N GLU A 158 3.13 11.41 29.84
CA GLU A 158 3.11 10.10 29.13
C GLU A 158 1.78 9.36 29.26
N SER A 159 1.15 9.37 30.43
CA SER A 159 -0.13 8.67 30.67
C SER A 159 -1.32 9.25 29.90
N THR A 160 -1.18 10.41 29.27
CA THR A 160 -2.22 11.06 28.45
C THR A 160 -2.03 10.83 26.96
N MET A 161 -0.90 10.23 26.58
CA MET A 161 -0.52 10.03 25.19
C MET A 161 -1.36 8.90 24.57
N GLN A 162 -2.13 9.21 23.53
CA GLN A 162 -3.01 8.24 22.87
C GLN A 162 -3.14 8.49 21.38
N VAL A 163 -3.22 7.43 20.59
CA VAL A 163 -3.57 7.53 19.17
C VAL A 163 -5.04 7.94 19.07
N LEU A 164 -5.29 9.06 18.40
CA LEU A 164 -6.64 9.56 18.10
C LEU A 164 -7.13 9.11 16.73
N GLN A 165 -6.21 8.95 15.78
CA GLN A 165 -6.52 8.53 14.41
C GLN A 165 -5.27 7.92 13.75
N SER A 166 -5.47 6.78 13.08
CA SER A 166 -4.50 6.16 12.19
C SER A 166 -5.14 6.01 10.82
N SER A 167 -4.48 6.51 9.78
CA SER A 167 -4.98 6.42 8.41
C SER A 167 -3.85 6.11 7.44
N THR A 168 -4.14 5.24 6.49
CA THR A 168 -3.21 4.85 5.43
C THR A 168 -3.76 5.35 4.11
N THR A 169 -2.91 5.99 3.33
CA THR A 169 -3.16 6.31 1.93
C THR A 169 -2.11 5.61 1.11
N LEU A 170 -2.57 4.87 0.11
CA LEU A 170 -1.71 4.35 -0.93
C LEU A 170 -1.78 5.38 -2.05
N ASP A 171 -0.70 6.11 -2.24
CA ASP A 171 -0.60 6.99 -3.41
C ASP A 171 -0.21 6.08 -4.58
N PRO A 172 -1.08 5.89 -5.60
CA PRO A 172 -0.70 5.22 -6.83
C PRO A 172 0.20 6.17 -7.61
N ILE A 173 1.48 6.24 -7.25
CA ILE A 173 2.45 6.94 -8.08
C ILE A 173 2.72 6.05 -9.30
N LEU A 174 2.77 6.68 -10.48
CA LEU A 174 3.38 6.14 -11.69
C LEU A 174 4.84 5.71 -11.37
N GLY A 175 5.05 4.47 -10.97
CA GLY A 175 6.37 3.91 -10.61
C GLY A 175 6.27 2.62 -9.81
N ASP A 176 7.35 1.83 -9.78
CA ASP A 176 7.48 0.54 -9.05
C ASP A 176 7.53 0.67 -7.51
N ASN A 177 6.85 1.67 -6.96
CA ASN A 177 6.94 1.94 -5.53
C ASN A 177 5.60 2.55 -5.10
N GLN A 178 4.64 1.67 -4.77
CA GLN A 178 3.46 2.10 -4.03
C GLN A 178 3.94 2.83 -2.78
N ILE A 179 3.71 4.14 -2.73
CA ILE A 179 4.09 4.90 -1.56
C ILE A 179 3.00 4.68 -0.52
N VAL A 180 3.34 3.89 0.49
CA VAL A 180 2.49 3.74 1.65
C VAL A 180 2.73 4.94 2.56
N LYS A 181 1.71 5.80 2.64
CA LYS A 181 1.70 6.98 3.47
C LYS A 181 0.78 6.76 4.66
N TYR A 182 1.32 6.87 5.86
CA TYR A 182 0.55 6.86 7.09
C TYR A 182 0.44 8.27 7.63
N ILE A 183 -0.75 8.62 8.11
CA ILE A 183 -0.98 9.81 8.91
C ILE A 183 -1.49 9.34 10.26
N ILE A 184 -0.66 9.51 11.28
CA ILE A 184 -0.95 9.19 12.68
C ILE A 184 -1.20 10.48 13.43
N ILE A 185 -2.32 10.57 14.13
CA ILE A 185 -2.66 11.70 15.01
C ILE A 185 -2.62 11.21 16.45
N ILE A 186 -1.70 11.77 17.25
CA ILE A 186 -1.55 11.47 18.66
C ILE A 186 -2.05 12.66 19.48
N GLY A 187 -2.91 12.41 20.47
CA GLY A 187 -3.28 13.38 21.50
C GLY A 187 -2.40 13.21 22.73
N PHE A 188 -2.04 14.31 23.38
CA PHE A 188 -1.28 14.30 24.63
C PHE A 188 -1.43 15.63 25.38
N ASP A 189 -1.12 15.64 26.67
CA ASP A 189 -1.09 16.83 27.52
C ASP A 189 0.33 17.23 27.91
N CYS A 190 0.54 18.54 28.11
CA CYS A 190 1.75 19.11 28.70
C CYS A 190 1.41 19.84 29.99
N ALA A 191 2.31 19.81 30.98
CA ALA A 191 2.12 20.47 32.28
C ALA A 191 2.14 22.02 32.22
N HIS A 192 2.67 22.59 31.14
CA HIS A 192 2.69 24.02 30.86
C HIS A 192 2.25 24.31 29.43
N ALA A 193 1.66 25.49 29.22
CA ALA A 193 1.28 25.98 27.90
C ALA A 193 2.50 26.24 26.99
N GLY A 194 2.27 26.18 25.68
CA GLY A 194 3.27 26.54 24.66
C GLY A 194 3.98 25.33 24.06
N TYR A 195 5.00 25.60 23.25
CA TYR A 195 5.65 24.59 22.41
C TYR A 195 7.17 24.70 22.49
N GLY A 196 7.84 23.59 22.20
CA GLY A 196 9.30 23.49 22.15
C GLY A 196 9.97 23.44 23.52
N ASP A 197 11.31 23.50 23.48
CA ASP A 197 12.12 23.66 24.68
C ASP A 197 11.93 25.06 25.25
N ARG A 198 11.46 25.11 26.49
CA ARG A 198 11.13 26.34 27.24
C ARG A 198 12.04 26.51 28.46
N SER A 199 13.19 25.83 28.46
CA SER A 199 14.17 25.90 29.55
C SER A 199 14.58 27.35 29.82
N GLY A 200 14.50 27.75 31.09
CA GLY A 200 14.85 29.11 31.52
C GLY A 200 13.72 30.14 31.39
N MET A 201 12.52 29.76 30.93
CA MET A 201 11.35 30.63 30.93
C MET A 201 10.55 30.49 32.23
N MET A 202 10.01 31.61 32.73
CA MET A 202 9.02 31.59 33.82
C MET A 202 7.65 31.19 33.26
N MET A 203 7.15 30.02 33.66
CA MET A 203 5.92 29.43 33.13
C MET A 203 4.88 29.23 34.22
N ALA A 204 3.60 29.42 33.88
CA ALA A 204 2.49 29.02 34.73
C ALA A 204 2.23 27.52 34.55
N GLN A 205 2.04 26.80 35.66
CA GLN A 205 1.69 25.38 35.62
C GLN A 205 0.20 25.26 35.26
N VAL A 206 -0.05 24.90 34.01
CA VAL A 206 -1.38 24.74 33.44
C VAL A 206 -1.34 23.57 32.46
N VAL A 207 -2.15 22.55 32.75
CA VAL A 207 -2.26 21.40 31.86
C VAL A 207 -2.89 21.87 30.55
N THR A 208 -2.22 21.59 29.44
CA THR A 208 -2.68 21.99 28.10
C THR A 208 -2.65 20.81 27.14
N GLU A 209 -3.76 20.63 26.44
CA GLU A 209 -3.95 19.59 25.45
C GLU A 209 -3.29 19.94 24.11
N HIS A 210 -2.66 18.94 23.53
CA HIS A 210 -1.96 19.00 22.25
C HIS A 210 -2.31 17.81 21.36
N LYS A 211 -2.09 18.00 20.07
CA LYS A 211 -2.16 16.97 19.04
C LYS A 211 -0.88 17.01 18.20
N ALA A 212 -0.31 15.85 17.95
CA ALA A 212 0.75 15.66 16.97
C ALA A 212 0.19 14.96 15.74
N ALA A 213 0.33 15.57 14.55
CA ALA A 213 0.06 14.93 13.27
C ALA A 213 1.39 14.52 12.64
N ILE A 214 1.60 13.22 12.48
CA ILE A 214 2.84 12.62 12.03
C ILE A 214 2.56 11.90 10.71
N THR A 215 3.31 12.26 9.67
CA THR A 215 3.26 11.64 8.36
C THR A 215 4.46 10.74 8.18
N ILE A 216 4.21 9.45 7.95
CA ILE A 216 5.23 8.44 7.69
C ILE A 216 5.07 7.99 6.24
N VAL A 217 6.18 7.97 5.51
CA VAL A 217 6.24 7.50 4.13
C VAL A 217 7.36 6.46 4.05
N ASN A 218 7.04 5.27 3.56
CA ASN A 218 8.00 4.16 3.42
C ASN A 218 8.77 3.89 4.74
N ASN A 219 8.03 3.83 5.85
CA ASN A 219 8.57 3.62 7.20
C ASN A 219 9.53 4.73 7.70
N GLN A 220 9.52 5.90 7.08
CA GLN A 220 10.29 7.07 7.51
C GLN A 220 9.36 8.23 7.84
N ILE A 221 9.59 8.90 8.97
CA ILE A 221 8.85 10.12 9.30
C ILE A 221 9.25 11.20 8.28
N GLN A 222 8.28 11.67 7.51
CA GLN A 222 8.48 12.71 6.50
C GLN A 222 8.11 14.10 7.05
N SER A 223 7.08 14.15 7.91
CA SER A 223 6.60 15.37 8.53
C SER A 223 6.02 15.08 9.90
N ALA A 224 6.18 16.02 10.83
CA ALA A 224 5.54 15.96 12.13
C ALA A 224 5.23 17.37 12.62
N ILE A 225 3.97 17.58 13.03
CA ILE A 225 3.44 18.90 13.39
C ILE A 225 2.70 18.78 14.72
N ILE A 226 3.03 19.63 15.68
CA ILE A 226 2.32 19.73 16.96
C ILE A 226 1.44 20.98 16.96
N VAL A 227 0.19 20.82 17.38
CA VAL A 227 -0.82 21.90 17.50
C VAL A 227 -1.61 21.76 18.81
N SER A 228 -2.10 22.86 19.36
CA SER A 228 -2.99 22.85 20.52
C SER A 228 -4.43 22.58 20.10
N SER A 229 -5.21 21.96 21.00
CA SER A 229 -6.58 21.49 20.74
C SER A 229 -7.58 22.60 20.39
N GLY A 230 -7.22 23.89 20.54
CA GLY A 230 -8.04 25.05 20.18
C GLY A 230 -8.02 25.46 18.69
N THR A 231 -7.32 24.72 17.82
CA THR A 231 -7.29 25.01 16.37
C THR A 231 -8.12 23.99 15.58
N SER A 232 -9.17 24.46 14.89
CA SER A 232 -10.06 23.62 14.08
C SER A 232 -9.34 22.95 12.91
N SER A 233 -9.68 21.68 12.65
CA SER A 233 -9.10 20.76 11.65
C SER A 233 -9.17 21.20 10.18
N THR A 234 -9.74 22.36 9.85
CA THR A 234 -9.93 22.84 8.47
C THR A 234 -8.93 23.94 8.06
N ARG A 235 -8.06 24.41 8.96
CA ARG A 235 -7.06 25.45 8.65
C ARG A 235 -5.65 25.05 9.11
N TRP A 236 -5.06 24.09 8.41
CA TRP A 236 -3.64 23.69 8.55
C TRP A 236 -2.63 24.74 8.03
N ARG A 237 -3.06 26.00 7.85
CA ARG A 237 -2.18 27.11 7.43
C ARG A 237 -2.20 28.22 8.49
N ASN A 238 -1.04 28.39 9.13
CA ASN A 238 -0.44 29.68 9.50
C ASN A 238 -0.75 30.39 10.84
N LYS A 239 -0.88 29.73 12.01
CA LYS A 239 -0.66 30.53 13.25
C LYS A 239 -0.10 29.86 14.49
N TYR A 240 -0.33 28.56 14.72
CA TYR A 240 0.07 27.89 15.97
C TYR A 240 0.73 26.52 15.77
N ALA A 241 1.22 26.24 14.57
CA ALA A 241 1.92 24.99 14.25
C ALA A 241 3.43 25.20 14.37
N ILE A 242 4.11 24.38 15.18
CA ILE A 242 5.57 24.25 15.08
C ILE A 242 5.87 23.13 14.09
N TYR A 243 6.60 23.49 13.03
CA TYR A 243 7.17 22.56 12.09
C TYR A 243 8.53 22.12 12.61
N TYR A 244 8.74 20.81 12.75
CA TYR A 244 10.06 20.26 12.98
C TYR A 244 10.65 19.85 11.63
N PRO A 245 11.51 20.67 10.99
CA PRO A 245 12.20 20.25 9.77
C PRO A 245 13.13 19.10 10.12
N LEU A 246 12.81 17.89 9.66
CA LEU A 246 13.72 16.76 9.76
C LEU A 246 14.91 17.05 8.84
N LYS A 247 16.12 17.09 9.41
CA LYS A 247 17.34 17.13 8.59
C LYS A 247 17.31 15.90 7.67
N ARG A 248 17.53 16.10 6.37
CA ARG A 248 17.95 15.02 5.45
C ARG A 248 19.22 14.40 6.04
N SER A 249 19.07 13.38 6.88
CA SER A 249 20.15 12.71 7.56
C SER A 249 20.23 11.30 6.98
N SER A 250 21.26 11.09 6.17
CA SER A 250 21.92 9.82 5.90
C SER A 250 21.01 8.60 5.72
N VAL A 251 20.74 8.34 4.44
CA VAL A 251 20.46 7.01 3.87
C VAL A 251 21.19 5.91 4.67
N LEU A 252 20.43 5.12 5.41
CA LEU A 252 20.76 3.73 5.64
C LEU A 252 19.59 2.93 5.05
N PRO A 253 19.80 2.17 3.96
CA PRO A 253 18.79 1.23 3.52
C PRO A 253 18.67 0.15 4.61
N LEU A 254 17.46 -0.11 5.06
CA LEU A 254 17.16 -1.40 5.66
C LEU A 254 17.17 -2.40 4.49
N ASN A 255 18.22 -3.21 4.42
CA ASN A 255 18.23 -4.38 3.56
C ASN A 255 17.07 -5.27 3.97
N ILE A 256 16.15 -5.50 3.04
CA ILE A 256 15.33 -6.71 2.97
C ILE A 256 16.13 -7.71 2.15
#